data_AF-A0AAU4T6T1-F1
#
_entry.id   AF-A0AAU4T6T1-F1
#
_cell.length_a   1.000
_cell.length_b   1.000
_cell.length_c   1.000
_cell.angle_alpha   90.00
_cell.angle_beta   90.00
_cell.angle_gamma   90.00
#
_symmetry.space_group_name_H-M   'P 1'
#
loop_
_entity.id
_entity.type
_entity.pdbx_description
1 polymer ?
#
loop_
_entity_poly.entity_id
_entity_poly.type
_entity_poly.pdbx_seq_one_letter_code
_entity_poly.pdbx_strand_id
1 'polypeptide(L)'
;MTPTPPHRVPPPSQPRRRTVLRWGALGGASVALGPLSACAGPTGAPGPGTLTLGLNRSLVSLDNKLNQFEASVTVQRAVRQALTRIGPDLEPQLVLADRFEMTGPTAWTVRLREGVCYADGSPVTVEDVSTALTGTTEEARGVVPLARFGESGSAQQIVERPAEPYTRELLAAVPRVGTWDEDSDGRTEPVAEEAAS
;
A
#
# COMPACT_ATOMS: atom_id res chain seq x y z
N MET A 1 44.64 -5.32 -65.50
CA MET A 1 43.77 -6.24 -64.74
C MET A 1 42.96 -5.41 -63.77
N THR A 2 41.79 -4.95 -64.21
CA THR A 2 40.89 -4.05 -63.48
C THR A 2 39.92 -4.89 -62.63
N PRO A 3 39.77 -4.63 -61.31
CA PRO A 3 38.80 -5.35 -60.50
C PRO A 3 37.37 -4.87 -60.79
N THR A 4 36.48 -5.82 -61.00
CA THR A 4 35.03 -5.69 -61.20
C THR A 4 34.34 -5.14 -59.94
N PRO A 5 33.39 -4.19 -60.04
CA PRO A 5 32.64 -3.70 -58.88
C PRO A 5 31.59 -4.73 -58.42
N PRO A 6 31.28 -4.83 -57.11
CA PRO A 6 30.27 -5.76 -56.61
C PRO A 6 28.83 -5.30 -56.93
N HIS A 7 27.99 -6.25 -57.32
CA HIS A 7 26.55 -6.04 -57.50
C HIS A 7 25.85 -5.73 -56.16
N ARG A 8 25.09 -4.63 -56.10
CA ARG A 8 24.17 -4.35 -54.98
C ARG A 8 22.89 -5.18 -55.11
N VAL A 9 22.60 -5.98 -54.10
CA VAL A 9 21.29 -6.65 -53.92
C VAL A 9 20.31 -5.63 -53.32
N PRO A 10 19.11 -5.41 -53.90
CA PRO A 10 18.11 -4.54 -53.28
C PRO A 10 17.53 -5.20 -52.01
N PRO A 11 17.23 -4.43 -50.95
CA PRO A 11 16.61 -4.98 -49.75
C PRO A 11 15.19 -5.47 -50.05
N PRO A 12 14.70 -6.53 -49.37
CA PRO A 12 13.34 -7.02 -49.55
C PRO A 12 12.32 -5.94 -49.16
N SER A 13 11.32 -5.75 -50.01
CA SER A 13 10.21 -4.83 -49.77
C SER A 13 9.41 -5.26 -48.54
N GLN A 14 9.55 -4.53 -47.43
CA GLN A 14 8.71 -4.77 -46.26
C GLN A 14 7.27 -4.31 -46.53
N PRO A 15 6.26 -5.16 -46.25
CA PRO A 15 4.87 -4.78 -46.45
C PRO A 15 4.52 -3.62 -45.51
N ARG A 16 3.95 -2.56 -46.09
CA ARG A 16 3.53 -1.36 -45.35
C ARG A 16 2.43 -1.76 -44.36
N ARG A 17 2.65 -1.48 -43.07
CA ARG A 17 1.74 -1.77 -41.94
C ARG A 17 0.28 -1.31 -42.17
N ARG A 18 0.08 -0.34 -43.06
CA ARG A 18 -1.24 0.19 -43.44
C ARG A 18 -2.08 -0.74 -44.32
N THR A 19 -1.49 -1.73 -44.99
CA THR A 19 -2.22 -2.69 -45.83
C THR A 19 -2.79 -3.86 -45.00
N VAL A 20 -2.13 -4.20 -43.89
CA VAL A 20 -2.58 -5.27 -42.97
C VAL A 20 -3.86 -4.88 -42.23
N LEU A 21 -4.03 -3.60 -41.88
CA LEU A 21 -5.24 -3.12 -41.17
C LEU A 21 -6.49 -3.00 -42.06
N ARG A 22 -6.35 -2.97 -43.39
CA ARG A 22 -7.52 -2.87 -44.30
C ARG A 22 -8.16 -4.21 -44.65
N TRP A 23 -7.47 -5.34 -44.42
CA TRP A 23 -8.02 -6.68 -44.67
C TRP A 23 -8.45 -7.42 -43.40
N GLY A 24 -8.04 -6.97 -42.20
CA GLY A 24 -8.49 -7.55 -40.93
C GLY A 24 -9.94 -7.23 -40.54
N ALA A 25 -10.59 -6.25 -41.19
CA ALA A 25 -11.93 -5.80 -40.83
C ALA A 25 -13.08 -6.52 -41.57
N LEU A 26 -12.80 -7.50 -42.45
CA LEU A 26 -13.84 -8.19 -43.24
C LEU A 26 -13.78 -9.74 -43.16
N GLY A 27 -12.95 -10.32 -42.30
CA GLY A 27 -12.70 -11.78 -42.28
C GLY A 27 -12.85 -12.48 -40.92
N GLY A 28 -13.54 -11.90 -39.94
CA GLY A 28 -13.63 -12.44 -38.58
C GLY A 28 -15.05 -12.72 -38.07
N ALA A 29 -16.02 -12.92 -38.96
CA ALA A 29 -17.43 -13.10 -38.58
C ALA A 29 -17.93 -14.56 -38.62
N SER A 30 -17.07 -15.57 -38.71
CA SER A 30 -17.55 -16.96 -38.75
C SER A 30 -16.50 -17.97 -38.31
N VAL A 31 -16.88 -18.76 -37.29
CA VAL A 31 -16.27 -19.98 -36.72
C VAL A 31 -15.50 -19.76 -35.42
N ALA A 32 -16.22 -19.82 -34.29
CA ALA A 32 -15.93 -20.70 -33.14
C ALA A 32 -16.93 -20.44 -31.99
N LEU A 33 -18.15 -20.96 -32.09
CA LEU A 33 -19.02 -21.18 -30.94
C LEU A 33 -18.51 -22.41 -30.17
N GLY A 34 -17.50 -22.21 -29.34
CA GLY A 34 -17.06 -23.17 -28.33
C GLY A 34 -17.01 -22.47 -26.98
N PRO A 35 -17.45 -23.09 -25.86
CA PRO A 35 -17.39 -22.45 -24.56
C PRO A 35 -15.93 -22.38 -24.13
N LEU A 36 -15.27 -21.26 -24.42
CA LEU A 36 -14.03 -20.89 -23.78
C LEU A 36 -14.35 -20.50 -22.33
N SER A 37 -14.59 -21.50 -21.49
CA SER A 37 -14.40 -21.38 -20.04
C SER A 37 -12.90 -21.29 -19.76
N ALA A 38 -12.31 -20.18 -20.16
CA ALA A 38 -10.94 -19.80 -19.86
C ALA A 38 -11.02 -18.57 -18.96
N CYS A 39 -10.85 -18.80 -17.65
CA CYS A 39 -10.68 -17.80 -16.60
C CYS A 39 -11.59 -16.57 -16.74
N ALA A 40 -12.83 -16.69 -16.26
CA ALA A 40 -13.68 -15.53 -16.03
C ALA A 40 -13.12 -14.67 -14.88
N GLY A 41 -12.06 -13.90 -15.16
CA GLY A 41 -11.89 -12.61 -14.52
C GLY A 41 -13.06 -11.71 -14.97
N PRO A 42 -13.49 -10.72 -14.17
CA PRO A 42 -14.60 -9.85 -14.54
C PRO A 42 -14.32 -9.18 -15.90
N THR A 43 -15.00 -9.65 -16.95
CA THR A 43 -14.86 -9.16 -18.33
C THR A 43 -15.78 -7.98 -18.64
N GLY A 44 -16.50 -7.47 -17.64
CA GLY A 44 -17.23 -6.20 -17.75
C GLY A 44 -16.27 -5.02 -17.62
N ALA A 45 -16.40 -4.04 -18.50
CA ALA A 45 -15.83 -2.72 -18.22
C ALA A 45 -16.36 -2.23 -16.86
N PRO A 46 -15.52 -1.60 -16.03
CA PRO A 46 -15.93 -1.06 -14.73
C PRO A 46 -17.24 -0.30 -14.87
N GLY A 47 -18.28 -0.73 -14.14
CA GLY A 47 -19.55 -0.01 -14.11
C GLY A 47 -19.39 1.36 -13.43
N PRO A 48 -20.36 2.28 -13.58
CA PRO A 48 -20.38 3.52 -12.83
C PRO A 48 -20.16 3.25 -11.32
N GLY A 49 -19.22 3.95 -10.69
CA GLY A 49 -18.88 3.77 -9.28
C GLY A 49 -17.83 2.68 -8.98
N THR A 50 -17.27 2.02 -10.00
CA THR A 50 -16.15 1.09 -9.82
C THR A 50 -14.82 1.83 -9.84
N LEU A 51 -13.98 1.62 -8.83
CA LEU A 51 -12.60 2.10 -8.76
C LEU A 51 -11.63 0.93 -8.94
N THR A 52 -10.71 1.04 -9.90
CA THR A 52 -9.60 0.09 -10.05
C THR A 52 -8.36 0.63 -9.35
N LEU A 53 -7.89 -0.09 -8.34
CA LEU A 53 -6.67 0.26 -7.60
C LEU A 53 -5.56 -0.76 -7.89
N GLY A 54 -4.44 -0.28 -8.45
CA GLY A 54 -3.23 -1.08 -8.56
C GLY A 54 -2.54 -1.22 -7.20
N LEU A 55 -2.24 -2.44 -6.79
CA LEU A 55 -1.47 -2.73 -5.57
C LEU A 55 -0.03 -3.06 -5.94
N ASN A 56 0.94 -2.60 -5.15
CA ASN A 56 2.36 -2.84 -5.44
C ASN A 56 2.78 -4.32 -5.28
N ARG A 57 1.93 -5.12 -4.61
CA ARG A 57 2.16 -6.54 -4.34
C ARG A 57 0.82 -7.25 -4.15
N SER A 58 0.84 -8.57 -4.31
CA SER A 58 -0.35 -9.40 -4.06
C SER A 58 -0.75 -9.37 -2.58
N LEU A 59 -2.05 -9.40 -2.31
CA LEU A 59 -2.59 -9.57 -0.98
C LEU A 59 -2.51 -11.05 -0.59
N VAL A 60 -1.84 -11.36 0.52
CA VAL A 60 -1.60 -12.75 0.95
C VAL A 60 -2.70 -13.26 1.89
N SER A 61 -3.33 -12.36 2.66
CA SER A 61 -4.41 -12.69 3.59
C SER A 61 -5.31 -11.48 3.82
N LEU A 62 -6.56 -11.71 4.21
CA LEU A 62 -7.47 -10.67 4.73
C LEU A 62 -7.47 -10.60 6.26
N ASP A 63 -6.87 -11.58 6.94
CA ASP A 63 -6.68 -11.54 8.39
C ASP A 63 -5.71 -10.42 8.74
N ASN A 64 -6.15 -9.47 9.57
CA ASN A 64 -5.33 -8.33 9.97
C ASN A 64 -4.13 -8.77 10.81
N LYS A 65 -4.24 -9.88 11.55
CA LYS A 65 -3.20 -10.37 12.46
C LYS A 65 -2.02 -10.98 11.70
N LEU A 66 -2.24 -11.37 10.45
CA LEU A 66 -1.24 -11.98 9.56
C LEU A 66 -0.62 -11.00 8.56
N ASN A 67 -1.11 -9.76 8.51
CA ASN A 67 -0.73 -8.77 7.51
C ASN A 67 0.28 -7.75 8.07
N GLN A 68 1.53 -7.83 7.63
CA GLN A 68 2.61 -6.96 8.15
C GLN A 68 2.97 -5.74 7.28
N PHE A 69 2.33 -5.51 6.11
CA PHE A 69 2.78 -4.43 5.21
C PHE A 69 1.68 -3.56 4.59
N GLU A 70 2.10 -2.38 4.13
CA GLU A 70 1.29 -1.21 3.76
C GLU A 70 0.20 -1.47 2.70
N ALA A 71 0.48 -2.18 1.61
CA ALA A 71 -0.53 -2.45 0.58
C ALA A 71 -1.74 -3.25 1.08
N SER A 72 -1.54 -4.05 2.13
CA SER A 72 -2.63 -4.77 2.79
C SER A 72 -3.53 -3.82 3.59
N VAL A 73 -3.03 -2.66 4.04
CA VAL A 73 -3.77 -1.69 4.86
C VAL A 73 -4.89 -1.03 4.05
N THR A 74 -4.67 -0.72 2.77
CA THR A 74 -5.70 -0.13 1.92
C THR A 74 -6.90 -1.05 1.74
N VAL A 75 -6.64 -2.33 1.43
CA VAL A 75 -7.72 -3.35 1.31
C VAL A 75 -8.39 -3.59 2.65
N GLN A 76 -7.61 -3.68 3.73
CA GLN A 76 -8.17 -3.85 5.07
C GLN A 76 -9.09 -2.70 5.47
N ARG A 77 -8.72 -1.45 5.21
CA ARG A 77 -9.58 -0.28 5.49
C ARG A 77 -10.89 -0.30 4.71
N ALA A 78 -10.97 -1.04 3.61
CA ALA A 78 -12.19 -1.21 2.83
C ALA A 78 -13.13 -2.29 3.40
N VAL A 79 -12.59 -3.33 4.04
CA VAL A 79 -13.38 -4.49 4.50
C VAL A 79 -13.64 -4.53 6.01
N ARG A 80 -12.91 -3.75 6.81
CA ARG A 80 -13.09 -3.66 8.27
C ARG A 80 -13.16 -2.22 8.75
N GLN A 81 -13.89 -2.03 9.84
CA GLN A 81 -13.92 -0.79 10.61
C GLN A 81 -13.32 -1.04 12.00
N ALA A 82 -12.73 0.01 12.58
CA ALA A 82 -12.17 0.00 13.92
C ALA A 82 -13.03 0.87 14.86
N LEU A 83 -12.75 0.86 16.17
CA LEU A 83 -13.41 1.74 17.14
C LEU A 83 -13.26 3.22 16.74
N THR A 84 -12.05 3.58 16.28
CA THR A 84 -11.69 4.90 15.77
C THR A 84 -10.95 4.79 14.45
N ARG A 85 -10.81 5.90 13.72
CA ARG A 85 -9.88 6.04 12.59
C ARG A 85 -9.13 7.36 12.70
N ILE A 86 -8.04 7.48 11.96
CA ILE A 86 -7.39 8.77 11.74
C ILE A 86 -8.00 9.43 10.50
N GLY A 87 -8.44 10.67 10.66
CA GLY A 87 -9.04 11.51 9.64
C GLY A 87 -8.03 12.10 8.66
N PRO A 88 -8.50 12.80 7.60
CA PRO A 88 -7.64 13.52 6.66
C PRO A 88 -6.82 14.64 7.32
N ASP A 89 -7.33 15.18 8.41
CA ASP A 89 -6.72 16.18 9.29
C ASP A 89 -5.75 15.59 10.32
N LEU A 90 -5.49 14.27 10.24
CA LEU A 90 -4.69 13.51 11.20
C LEU A 90 -5.29 13.43 12.62
N GLU A 91 -6.56 13.79 12.77
CA GLU A 91 -7.26 13.72 14.04
C GLU A 91 -8.00 12.39 14.24
N PRO A 92 -8.08 11.87 15.48
CA PRO A 92 -8.91 10.71 15.79
C PRO A 92 -10.40 10.99 15.58
N GLN A 93 -11.08 10.08 14.89
CA GLN A 93 -12.52 10.13 14.63
C GLN A 93 -13.19 8.83 15.08
N LEU A 94 -14.35 8.94 15.74
CA LEU A 94 -15.12 7.80 16.24
C LEU A 94 -15.87 7.09 15.10
N VAL A 95 -15.66 5.79 14.93
CA VAL A 95 -16.25 4.98 13.85
C VAL A 95 -17.24 3.97 14.41
N LEU A 96 -16.78 2.83 14.96
CA LEU A 96 -17.70 1.90 15.62
C LEU A 96 -18.07 2.37 17.03
N ALA A 97 -17.21 3.17 17.66
CA ALA A 97 -17.53 3.82 18.92
C ALA A 97 -18.36 5.09 18.72
N ASP A 98 -19.13 5.47 19.73
CA ASP A 98 -19.70 6.82 19.88
C ASP A 98 -19.24 7.54 21.16
N ARG A 99 -18.49 6.83 22.02
CA ARG A 99 -17.76 7.40 23.16
C ARG A 99 -16.43 6.66 23.32
N PHE A 100 -15.37 7.41 23.57
CA PHE A 100 -14.04 6.86 23.85
C PHE A 100 -13.32 7.82 24.80
N GLU A 101 -13.23 7.46 26.08
CA GLU A 101 -12.73 8.36 27.12
C GLU A 101 -11.74 7.65 28.03
N MET A 102 -10.70 8.37 28.45
CA MET A 102 -9.77 7.90 29.47
C MET A 102 -10.40 8.12 30.84
N THR A 103 -10.60 7.04 31.59
CA THR A 103 -11.27 7.05 32.91
C THR A 103 -10.29 6.78 34.07
N GLY A 104 -9.02 6.51 33.76
CA GLY A 104 -7.93 6.41 34.73
C GLY A 104 -6.56 6.45 34.03
N PRO A 105 -5.43 6.38 34.76
CA PRO A 105 -4.09 6.54 34.19
C PRO A 105 -3.78 5.56 33.04
N THR A 106 -4.38 4.37 33.07
CA THR A 106 -4.25 3.32 32.05
C THR A 106 -5.61 2.71 31.69
N ALA A 107 -6.71 3.36 32.08
CA ALA A 107 -8.06 2.84 31.92
C ALA A 107 -8.85 3.69 30.93
N TRP A 108 -9.53 3.02 30.00
CA TRP A 108 -10.36 3.65 28.98
C TRP A 108 -11.75 3.02 28.98
N THR A 109 -12.77 3.86 28.80
CA THR A 109 -14.16 3.43 28.62
C THR A 109 -14.61 3.78 27.22
N VAL A 110 -15.06 2.75 26.50
CA VAL A 110 -15.52 2.85 25.12
C VAL A 110 -16.97 2.38 25.04
N ARG A 111 -17.82 3.12 24.33
CA ARG A 111 -19.19 2.73 24.03
C ARG A 111 -19.35 2.56 22.52
N LEU A 112 -19.94 1.44 22.12
CA LEU A 112 -20.26 1.16 20.72
C LEU A 112 -21.50 1.94 20.30
N ARG A 113 -21.53 2.36 19.03
CA ARG A 113 -22.73 2.90 18.39
C ARG A 113 -23.86 1.88 18.45
N GLU A 114 -25.10 2.35 18.56
CA GLU A 114 -26.26 1.47 18.45
C GLU A 114 -26.46 1.00 17.01
N GLY A 115 -26.91 -0.26 16.85
CA GLY A 115 -27.29 -0.81 15.55
C GLY A 115 -26.13 -1.11 14.59
N VAL A 116 -24.88 -1.16 15.06
CA VAL A 116 -23.77 -1.62 14.23
C VAL A 116 -23.90 -3.12 13.94
N CYS A 117 -23.82 -3.47 12.65
CA CYS A 117 -23.96 -4.83 12.18
C CYS A 117 -22.78 -5.21 11.27
N TYR A 118 -22.46 -6.50 11.26
CA TYR A 118 -21.62 -7.11 10.24
C TYR A 118 -22.36 -7.15 8.89
N ALA A 119 -21.61 -7.47 7.84
CA ALA A 119 -22.16 -7.54 6.48
C ALA A 119 -23.27 -8.62 6.32
N ASP A 120 -23.30 -9.63 7.19
CA ASP A 120 -24.36 -10.66 7.23
C ASP A 120 -25.59 -10.23 8.06
N GLY A 121 -25.57 -9.03 8.64
CA GLY A 121 -26.62 -8.48 9.48
C GLY A 121 -26.53 -8.82 10.97
N SER A 122 -25.60 -9.69 11.38
CA SER A 122 -25.39 -9.98 12.81
C SER A 122 -24.89 -8.72 13.55
N PRO A 123 -25.32 -8.48 14.81
CA PRO A 123 -24.90 -7.30 15.55
C PRO A 123 -23.43 -7.40 15.96
N VAL A 124 -22.71 -6.28 15.94
CA VAL A 124 -21.37 -6.19 16.54
C VAL A 124 -21.50 -6.08 18.05
N THR A 125 -20.80 -6.94 18.78
CA THR A 125 -20.86 -7.02 20.25
C THR A 125 -19.55 -6.57 20.90
N VAL A 126 -19.59 -6.33 22.22
CA VAL A 126 -18.38 -6.05 23.01
C VAL A 126 -17.42 -7.25 23.00
N GLU A 127 -17.95 -8.47 22.91
CA GLU A 127 -17.15 -9.69 22.90
C GLU A 127 -16.31 -9.81 21.62
N ASP A 128 -16.86 -9.37 20.49
CA ASP A 128 -16.12 -9.32 19.22
C ASP A 128 -14.91 -8.38 19.30
N VAL A 129 -15.11 -7.23 19.96
CA VAL A 129 -14.04 -6.24 20.20
C VAL A 129 -12.99 -6.80 21.15
N SER A 130 -13.42 -7.44 22.24
CA SER A 130 -12.53 -8.11 23.19
C SER A 130 -11.66 -9.16 22.50
N THR A 131 -12.29 -10.06 21.74
CA THR A 131 -11.62 -11.12 20.97
C THR A 131 -10.65 -10.57 19.92
N ALA A 132 -11.00 -9.45 19.28
CA ALA A 132 -10.12 -8.78 18.33
C ALA A 132 -8.84 -8.24 18.99
N LEU A 133 -8.94 -7.73 20.23
CA LEU A 133 -7.85 -7.10 20.98
C LEU A 133 -6.92 -8.11 21.67
N THR A 134 -7.45 -9.18 22.27
CA THR A 134 -6.64 -10.13 23.05
C THR A 134 -5.94 -11.19 22.21
N GLY A 135 -6.40 -11.41 20.97
CA GLY A 135 -6.07 -12.64 20.27
C GLY A 135 -6.72 -13.85 20.96
N THR A 136 -6.72 -15.00 20.29
CA THR A 136 -7.45 -16.21 20.68
C THR A 136 -6.81 -16.94 21.88
N THR A 137 -6.52 -16.23 22.97
CA THR A 137 -6.05 -16.81 24.24
C THR A 137 -7.12 -16.65 25.29
N GLU A 138 -7.59 -17.77 25.82
CA GLU A 138 -8.84 -18.05 26.56
C GLU A 138 -9.03 -17.33 27.91
N GLU A 139 -8.27 -16.28 28.23
CA GLU A 139 -8.27 -15.70 29.58
C GLU A 139 -8.45 -14.18 29.56
N ALA A 140 -9.60 -13.74 29.04
CA ALA A 140 -9.98 -12.33 29.02
C ALA A 140 -10.87 -11.96 30.23
N ARG A 141 -10.29 -11.90 31.43
CA ARG A 141 -10.86 -11.02 32.48
C ARG A 141 -10.42 -9.59 32.21
N GLY A 142 -11.14 -8.88 31.34
CA GLY A 142 -11.24 -7.40 31.32
C GLY A 142 -9.96 -6.56 31.28
N VAL A 143 -8.79 -7.15 31.10
CA VAL A 143 -7.50 -6.48 30.99
C VAL A 143 -6.84 -7.00 29.73
N VAL A 144 -6.88 -6.20 28.67
CA VAL A 144 -6.09 -6.45 27.48
C VAL A 144 -4.67 -5.99 27.81
N PRO A 145 -3.65 -6.87 27.86
CA PRO A 145 -2.28 -6.40 27.71
C PRO A 145 -2.17 -5.89 26.27
N LEU A 146 -2.41 -4.59 26.08
CA LEU A 146 -2.04 -3.90 24.86
C LEU A 146 -0.55 -4.23 24.70
N ALA A 147 -0.23 -4.97 23.63
CA ALA A 147 1.07 -5.58 23.36
C ALA A 147 2.18 -4.75 23.98
N ARG A 148 3.02 -5.33 24.86
CA ARG A 148 4.14 -4.65 25.56
C ARG A 148 4.71 -3.59 24.62
N PHE A 149 4.32 -2.33 24.81
CA PHE A 149 4.76 -1.28 23.93
C PHE A 149 6.26 -1.21 24.14
N GLY A 150 7.01 -1.44 23.07
CA GLY A 150 8.36 -0.94 22.99
C GLY A 150 8.34 0.52 23.41
N GLU A 151 9.36 0.89 24.17
CA GLU A 151 9.57 2.18 24.81
C GLU A 151 8.69 3.35 24.32
N SER A 152 8.00 4.00 25.25
CA SER A 152 7.11 5.14 24.95
C SER A 152 7.67 6.47 25.44
N GLY A 153 7.47 7.52 24.64
CA GLY A 153 8.02 8.86 24.87
C GLY A 153 7.96 9.71 23.60
N SER A 154 8.46 10.95 23.66
CA SER A 154 8.66 11.73 22.44
C SER A 154 9.73 11.08 21.55
N ALA A 155 9.66 11.29 20.24
CA ALA A 155 10.68 10.76 19.31
C ALA A 155 12.09 11.18 19.74
N GLN A 156 12.25 12.43 20.19
CA GLN A 156 13.51 12.94 20.71
C GLN A 156 13.97 12.18 21.96
N GLN A 157 13.08 11.98 22.95
CA GLN A 157 13.41 11.23 24.16
C GLN A 157 13.85 9.80 23.84
N ILE A 158 13.11 9.09 22.97
CA ILE A 158 13.40 7.70 22.62
C ILE A 158 14.76 7.59 21.92
N VAL A 159 15.08 8.52 21.01
CA VAL A 159 16.35 8.49 20.25
C VAL A 159 17.53 8.93 21.11
N GLU A 160 17.39 9.98 21.92
CA GLU A 160 18.50 10.55 22.69
C GLU A 160 18.74 9.85 24.02
N ARG A 161 17.67 9.38 24.69
CA ARG A 161 17.74 8.79 26.03
C ARG A 161 16.82 7.56 26.15
N PRO A 162 17.13 6.48 25.41
CA PRO A 162 16.35 5.25 25.46
C PRO A 162 16.39 4.57 26.85
N ALA A 163 15.23 4.44 27.48
CA ALA A 163 15.04 3.76 28.76
C ALA A 163 15.14 2.23 28.64
N GLU A 164 14.61 1.65 27.56
CA GLU A 164 14.54 0.20 27.40
C GLU A 164 15.87 -0.38 26.88
N PRO A 165 16.38 -1.49 27.46
CA PRO A 165 17.62 -2.13 27.01
C PRO A 165 17.59 -2.52 25.52
N TYR A 166 16.45 -3.02 25.05
CA TYR A 166 16.26 -3.40 23.65
C TYR A 166 16.33 -2.20 22.70
N THR A 167 15.73 -1.06 23.07
CA THR A 167 15.82 0.18 22.27
C THR A 167 17.26 0.68 22.18
N ARG A 168 18.03 0.58 23.28
CA ARG A 168 19.46 0.88 23.28
C ARG A 168 20.24 0.01 22.30
N GLU A 169 19.99 -1.30 22.28
CA GLU A 169 20.63 -2.22 21.35
C GLU A 169 20.29 -1.89 19.88
N LEU A 170 19.02 -1.59 19.59
CA LEU A 170 18.59 -1.18 18.25
C LEU A 170 19.24 0.12 17.78
N LEU A 171 19.25 1.15 18.62
CA LEU A 171 19.85 2.44 18.26
C LEU A 171 21.38 2.35 18.12
N ALA A 172 22.04 1.50 18.92
CA ALA A 172 23.48 1.25 18.79
C ALA A 172 23.86 0.54 17.48
N ALA A 173 22.94 -0.25 16.91
CA ALA A 173 23.15 -0.95 15.65
C ALA A 173 23.01 -0.05 14.40
N VAL A 174 22.53 1.20 14.55
CA VAL A 174 22.36 2.13 13.42
C VAL A 174 23.74 2.56 12.90
N PRO A 175 24.08 2.27 11.63
CA PRO A 175 25.35 2.71 11.05
C PRO A 175 25.40 4.24 10.94
N ARG A 176 26.50 4.85 11.37
CA ARG A 176 26.76 6.27 11.08
C ARG A 176 27.35 6.38 9.68
N VAL A 177 26.57 6.90 8.74
CA VAL A 177 27.10 7.28 7.43
C VAL A 177 28.01 8.50 7.67
N GLY A 178 29.30 8.37 7.34
CA GLY A 178 30.26 9.46 7.42
C GLY A 178 29.90 10.62 6.49
N THR A 179 30.72 11.68 6.49
CA THR A 179 30.55 12.82 5.58
C THR A 179 30.61 12.34 4.13
N TRP A 180 29.57 12.67 3.36
CA TRP A 180 29.47 12.39 1.93
C TRP A 180 30.35 13.40 1.20
N ASP A 181 31.39 12.97 0.48
CA ASP A 181 32.28 13.88 -0.26
C ASP A 181 31.58 14.39 -1.54
N GLU A 182 30.72 15.40 -1.43
CA GLU A 182 30.11 16.11 -2.57
C GLU A 182 31.01 17.20 -3.19
N ASP A 183 32.33 17.20 -2.96
CA ASP A 183 33.24 18.24 -3.49
C ASP A 183 34.31 17.75 -4.48
N SER A 184 34.10 16.60 -5.15
CA SER A 184 35.06 16.06 -6.13
C SER A 184 34.60 16.08 -7.59
N ASP A 185 33.67 16.96 -7.95
CA ASP A 185 33.39 17.25 -9.37
C ASP A 185 33.86 18.66 -9.71
N GLY A 186 35.02 18.73 -10.39
CA GLY A 186 35.71 19.94 -10.83
C GLY A 186 34.96 20.72 -11.91
N ARG A 187 33.74 21.18 -11.63
CA ARG A 187 33.05 22.19 -12.46
C ARG A 187 33.51 23.58 -12.04
N THR A 188 34.64 24.00 -12.60
CA THR A 188 34.94 25.42 -12.76
C THR A 188 34.10 25.95 -13.92
N GLU A 189 33.04 26.69 -13.60
CA GLU A 189 32.40 27.61 -14.55
C GLU A 189 32.35 28.99 -13.88
N PRO A 190 33.06 30.01 -14.40
CA PRO A 190 32.80 31.37 -14.01
C PRO A 190 31.61 31.91 -14.82
N VAL A 191 30.58 32.33 -14.09
CA VAL A 191 29.44 33.11 -14.57
C VAL A 191 29.89 34.54 -14.87
N ALA A 192 29.64 35.05 -16.08
CA ALA A 192 28.70 36.17 -16.31
C ALA A 192 28.88 36.82 -17.69
N GLU A 193 27.73 36.95 -18.32
CA GLU A 193 27.39 37.64 -19.54
C GLU A 193 27.54 39.17 -19.42
N GLU A 194 28.09 39.75 -20.48
CA GLU A 194 28.21 41.17 -20.77
C GLU A 194 26.82 41.79 -20.99
N ALA A 195 26.43 42.72 -20.11
CA ALA A 195 25.34 43.67 -20.37
C ALA A 195 25.58 45.03 -19.69
N ALA A 196 25.93 46.02 -20.53
CA ALA A 196 25.58 47.45 -20.46
C ALA A 196 26.07 48.33 -19.28
N SER A 197 27.13 49.12 -19.55
CA SER A 197 27.04 50.59 -19.75
C SER A 197 28.23 51.09 -20.54
#